data_AF-A0A957C133-F1
#
_entry.id   AF-A0A957C133-F1
#
_cell.length_a   1.000
_cell.length_b   1.000
_cell.length_c   1.000
_cell.angle_alpha   90.00
_cell.angle_beta   90.00
_cell.angle_gamma   90.00
#
_symmetry.space_group_name_H-M   'P 1'
#
loop_
_entity.id
_entity.type
_entity.pdbx_description
1 polymer ?
#
loop_
_entity_poly.entity_id
_entity_poly.type
_entity_poly.pdbx_seq_one_letter_code
_entity_poly.pdbx_strand_id
1 'polypeptide(L)'
;MSEKKSLTEQDIKNALSTLNLLSKQIETGRVEKEYSKRQISKVRDLLERVESERHRQKSAERFEALFNVSRIMGTSLDLETVLRQVMDAVIQITRAERGFLMLQDDDGVIKVEVARNLDQQTLGSEEFAFSRSITNYVLVRGEPVLTTNA
;
A
#
# COMPACT_ATOMS: atom_id res chain seq x y z
N MET A 1 9.98 -26.53 -2.97
CA MET A 1 8.63 -26.48 -3.55
C MET A 1 7.64 -26.80 -2.44
N SER A 2 7.00 -25.78 -1.86
CA SER A 2 5.92 -25.98 -0.89
C SER A 2 4.72 -25.20 -1.39
N GLU A 3 3.61 -25.91 -1.56
CA GLU A 3 2.43 -25.53 -2.30
C GLU A 3 1.71 -24.37 -1.63
N LYS A 4 1.52 -23.29 -2.39
CA LYS A 4 0.85 -22.05 -1.99
C LYS A 4 -0.65 -22.31 -1.82
N LYS A 5 -1.08 -22.81 -0.66
CA LYS A 5 -2.51 -23.03 -0.38
C LYS A 5 -3.17 -21.71 0.03
N SER A 6 -3.38 -20.85 -0.97
CA SER A 6 -4.29 -19.71 -0.90
C SER A 6 -5.64 -20.16 -0.38
N LEU A 7 -6.29 -19.33 0.43
CA LEU A 7 -7.70 -19.49 0.75
C LEU A 7 -8.50 -19.75 -0.53
N THR A 8 -9.14 -20.91 -0.57
CA THR A 8 -9.92 -21.32 -1.72
C THR A 8 -11.29 -20.66 -1.62
N GLU A 9 -11.89 -20.30 -2.76
CA GLU A 9 -13.29 -19.84 -2.83
C GLU A 9 -14.25 -20.81 -2.10
N GLN A 10 -13.86 -22.10 -2.08
CA GLN A 10 -14.47 -23.18 -1.32
C GLN A 10 -14.53 -22.93 0.19
N ASP A 11 -13.49 -22.37 0.81
CA ASP A 11 -13.40 -22.17 2.27
C ASP A 11 -14.35 -21.06 2.73
N ILE A 12 -14.45 -19.98 1.94
CA ILE A 12 -15.42 -18.90 2.17
C ILE A 12 -16.84 -19.42 2.00
N LYS A 13 -17.08 -20.22 0.94
CA LYS A 13 -18.39 -20.83 0.67
C LYS A 13 -18.81 -21.81 1.78
N ASN A 14 -17.85 -22.53 2.36
CA ASN A 14 -18.06 -23.42 3.50
C ASN A 14 -18.37 -22.66 4.80
N ALA A 15 -17.68 -21.53 5.05
CA ALA A 15 -17.98 -20.68 6.20
C ALA A 15 -19.39 -20.08 6.11
N LEU A 16 -19.77 -19.58 4.93
CA LEU A 16 -21.11 -19.01 4.67
C LEU A 16 -22.21 -20.07 4.79
N SER A 17 -22.01 -21.28 4.27
CA SER A 17 -22.99 -22.37 4.41
C SER A 17 -23.16 -22.78 5.88
N THR A 18 -22.08 -22.81 6.66
CA THR A 18 -22.11 -23.11 8.09
C THR A 18 -22.87 -22.05 8.89
N LEU A 19 -22.65 -20.76 8.59
CA LEU A 19 -23.38 -19.66 9.20
C LEU A 19 -24.89 -19.70 8.87
N ASN A 20 -25.24 -20.00 7.62
CA ASN A 20 -26.64 -20.15 7.20
C ASN A 20 -27.34 -21.32 7.91
N LEU A 21 -26.65 -22.44 8.10
CA LEU A 21 -27.18 -23.59 8.84
C LEU A 21 -27.40 -23.27 10.31
N LEU A 22 -26.46 -22.56 10.95
CA LEU A 22 -26.62 -22.10 12.33
C LEU A 22 -27.79 -21.12 12.48
N SER A 23 -27.94 -20.14 11.56
CA SER A 23 -29.07 -19.20 11.57
C SER A 23 -30.41 -19.93 11.52
N LYS A 24 -30.53 -20.90 10.60
CA LYS A 24 -31.76 -21.69 10.42
C LYS A 24 -32.09 -22.58 11.64
N GLN A 25 -31.07 -23.07 12.34
CA GLN A 25 -31.25 -23.85 13.58
C GLN A 25 -31.69 -22.99 14.77
N ILE A 26 -31.20 -21.74 14.84
CA ILE A 26 -31.63 -20.76 15.83
C ILE A 26 -33.09 -20.34 15.58
N GLU A 27 -33.46 -20.07 14.33
CA GLU A 27 -34.84 -19.73 13.93
C GLU A 27 -35.85 -20.83 14.24
N THR A 28 -35.44 -22.10 14.15
CA THR A 28 -36.31 -23.25 14.42
C THR A 28 -36.36 -23.66 15.88
N GLY A 29 -35.68 -22.94 16.78
CA GLY A 29 -35.66 -23.20 18.22
C GLY A 29 -34.95 -24.50 18.63
N ARG A 30 -34.28 -25.18 17.68
CA ARG A 30 -33.56 -26.44 17.88
C ARG A 30 -32.05 -26.19 17.83
N VAL A 31 -31.52 -25.65 18.92
CA VAL A 31 -30.10 -25.36 19.04
C VAL A 31 -29.43 -26.40 19.94
N GLU A 32 -28.74 -27.36 19.35
CA GLU A 32 -27.81 -28.21 20.11
C GLU A 32 -26.57 -27.39 20.48
N LYS A 33 -26.43 -27.13 21.78
CA LYS A 33 -25.37 -26.27 22.33
C LYS A 33 -23.96 -26.72 21.94
N GLU A 34 -23.70 -28.02 21.96
CA GLU A 34 -22.37 -28.59 21.64
C GLU A 34 -22.09 -28.68 20.13
N TYR A 35 -23.12 -28.82 19.29
CA TYR A 35 -22.96 -28.70 17.84
C TYR A 35 -22.66 -27.25 17.46
N SER A 36 -23.43 -26.31 18.01
CA SER A 36 -23.29 -24.88 17.75
C SER A 36 -21.93 -24.33 18.17
N LYS A 37 -21.45 -24.70 19.37
CA LYS A 37 -20.09 -24.36 19.82
C LYS A 37 -19.01 -24.86 18.85
N ARG A 38 -19.13 -26.11 18.37
CA ARG A 38 -18.16 -26.68 17.42
C ARG A 38 -18.17 -25.93 16.09
N GLN A 39 -19.35 -25.56 15.58
CA GLN A 39 -19.44 -24.79 14.33
C GLN A 39 -18.89 -23.37 14.49
N ILE A 40 -19.18 -22.70 15.61
CA ILE A 40 -18.64 -21.37 15.92
C ILE A 40 -17.11 -21.43 16.03
N SER A 41 -16.55 -22.45 16.68
CA SER A 41 -15.09 -22.64 16.77
C SER A 41 -14.48 -22.83 15.39
N LYS A 42 -15.07 -23.66 14.54
CA LYS A 42 -14.58 -23.85 13.16
C LYS A 42 -14.57 -22.55 12.36
N VAL A 43 -15.62 -21.73 12.46
CA VAL A 43 -15.67 -20.44 11.77
C VAL A 43 -14.62 -19.49 12.34
N ARG A 44 -14.42 -19.46 13.67
CA ARG A 44 -13.36 -18.67 14.30
C ARG A 44 -11.97 -19.05 13.79
N ASP A 45 -11.65 -20.34 13.79
CA ASP A 45 -10.34 -20.84 13.35
C ASP A 45 -10.09 -20.52 11.86
N LEU A 46 -11.14 -20.57 11.03
CA LEU A 46 -11.05 -20.16 9.62
C LEU A 46 -10.80 -18.65 9.50
N LEU A 47 -11.48 -17.81 10.28
CA LEU A 47 -11.29 -16.36 10.27
C LEU A 47 -9.88 -15.96 10.73
N GLU A 48 -9.36 -16.57 11.79
CA GLU A 48 -7.99 -16.33 12.27
C GLU A 48 -6.94 -16.69 11.21
N ARG A 49 -7.16 -17.79 10.47
CA ARG A 49 -6.30 -18.16 9.33
C ARG A 49 -6.37 -17.14 8.20
N VAL A 50 -7.57 -16.63 7.88
CA VAL A 50 -7.77 -15.59 6.85
C VAL A 50 -7.03 -14.31 7.19
N GLU A 51 -7.15 -13.85 8.43
CA GLU A 51 -6.47 -12.64 8.89
C GLU A 51 -4.96 -12.80 8.84
N SER A 52 -4.43 -13.93 9.31
CA SER A 52 -3.00 -14.24 9.27
C SER A 52 -2.43 -14.24 7.85
N GLU A 53 -3.09 -14.94 6.91
CA GLU A 53 -2.67 -14.98 5.51
C GLU A 53 -2.73 -13.59 4.86
N ARG A 54 -3.76 -12.80 5.15
CA ARG A 54 -3.84 -11.40 4.69
C ARG A 54 -2.71 -10.53 5.22
N HIS A 55 -2.35 -10.67 6.49
CA HIS A 55 -1.23 -9.95 7.07
C HIS A 55 0.10 -10.34 6.43
N ARG A 56 0.27 -11.63 6.13
CA ARG A 56 1.46 -12.17 5.46
C ARG A 56 1.57 -11.65 4.02
N GLN A 57 0.46 -11.68 3.29
CA GLN A 57 0.37 -11.17 1.92
C GLN A 57 0.68 -9.66 1.85
N LYS A 58 0.07 -8.85 2.73
CA LYS A 58 0.38 -7.40 2.80
C LYS A 58 1.84 -7.13 3.13
N SER A 59 2.42 -7.92 4.03
CA SER A 59 3.85 -7.77 4.38
C SER A 59 4.76 -8.13 3.21
N ALA A 60 4.42 -9.18 2.45
CA ALA A 60 5.15 -9.57 1.25
C ALA A 60 5.06 -8.50 0.15
N GLU A 61 3.87 -7.95 -0.11
CA GLU A 61 3.67 -6.84 -1.07
C GLU A 61 4.51 -5.61 -0.71
N ARG A 62 4.55 -5.25 0.58
CA ARG A 62 5.41 -4.16 1.06
C ARG A 62 6.90 -4.44 0.83
N PHE A 63 7.35 -5.66 1.12
CA PHE A 63 8.75 -6.05 0.92
C PHE A 63 9.13 -6.06 -0.56
N GLU A 64 8.23 -6.54 -1.43
CA GLU A 64 8.42 -6.52 -2.88
C GLU A 64 8.52 -5.09 -3.43
N ALA A 65 7.64 -4.19 -2.97
CA ALA A 65 7.72 -2.77 -3.33
C ALA A 65 9.07 -2.15 -2.91
N LEU A 66 9.51 -2.38 -1.66
CA LEU A 66 10.80 -1.92 -1.18
C LEU A 66 11.96 -2.51 -1.99
N PHE A 67 11.92 -3.80 -2.30
CA PHE A 67 12.95 -4.46 -3.09
C PHE A 67 13.01 -3.91 -4.52
N ASN A 68 11.86 -3.65 -5.15
CA ASN A 68 11.81 -3.05 -6.47
C ASN A 68 12.41 -1.64 -6.48
N VAL A 69 12.12 -0.82 -5.47
CA VAL A 69 12.74 0.50 -5.30
C VAL A 69 14.27 0.37 -5.14
N SER A 70 14.75 -0.52 -4.27
CA SER A 70 16.19 -0.75 -4.09
C SER A 70 16.89 -1.23 -5.37
N ARG A 71 16.23 -2.08 -6.17
CA ARG A 71 16.77 -2.56 -7.45
C ARG A 71 16.85 -1.45 -8.50
N ILE A 72 15.80 -0.62 -8.57
CA ILE A 72 15.77 0.59 -9.42
C ILE A 72 16.96 1.50 -9.09
N MET A 73 17.22 1.75 -7.81
CA MET A 73 18.35 2.58 -7.38
C MET A 73 19.72 1.99 -7.77
N GLY A 74 19.84 0.66 -7.85
CA GLY A 74 21.10 -0.03 -8.18
C GLY A 74 21.33 -0.35 -9.66
N THR A 75 20.39 -0.06 -10.57
CA THR A 75 20.44 -0.53 -11.97
C THR A 75 20.75 0.56 -13.01
N SER A 76 20.77 1.82 -12.62
CA SER A 76 21.05 2.93 -13.54
C SER A 76 22.19 3.82 -13.02
N LEU A 77 23.19 4.07 -13.85
CA LEU A 77 24.16 5.17 -13.65
C LEU A 77 23.58 6.54 -14.05
N ASP A 78 22.39 6.54 -14.65
CA ASP A 78 21.65 7.76 -14.96
C ASP A 78 20.74 8.12 -13.78
N LEU A 79 21.16 9.15 -13.04
CA LEU A 79 20.46 9.73 -11.90
C LEU A 79 19.03 10.13 -12.25
N GLU A 80 18.82 10.69 -13.45
CA GLU A 80 17.50 11.15 -13.88
C GLU A 80 16.49 9.98 -13.94
N THR A 81 16.92 8.86 -14.54
CA THR A 81 16.11 7.63 -14.60
C THR A 81 15.77 7.09 -13.21
N VAL A 82 16.73 7.08 -12.27
CA VAL A 82 16.48 6.61 -10.90
C VAL A 82 15.46 7.49 -10.20
N LEU A 83 15.65 8.81 -10.22
CA LEU A 83 14.76 9.76 -9.55
C LEU A 83 13.33 9.67 -10.09
N ARG A 84 13.19 9.48 -11.42
CA ARG A 84 11.88 9.30 -12.07
C ARG A 84 11.17 8.04 -11.59
N GLN A 85 11.87 6.90 -11.57
CA GLN A 85 11.31 5.62 -11.13
C GLN A 85 10.96 5.62 -9.64
N VAL A 86 11.78 6.28 -8.80
CA VAL A 86 11.47 6.47 -7.38
C VAL A 86 10.21 7.33 -7.21
N MET A 87 10.09 8.43 -7.95
CA MET A 87 8.90 9.28 -7.88
C MET A 87 7.62 8.53 -8.31
N ASP A 88 7.69 7.72 -9.37
CA ASP A 88 6.55 6.89 -9.80
C ASP A 88 6.09 5.94 -8.69
N ALA A 89 7.03 5.27 -8.03
CA ALA A 89 6.72 4.37 -6.92
C ALA A 89 6.09 5.13 -5.74
N VAL A 90 6.60 6.31 -5.39
CA VAL A 90 6.03 7.16 -4.33
C VAL A 90 4.61 7.59 -4.67
N ILE A 91 4.35 8.06 -5.90
CA ILE A 91 3.02 8.47 -6.35
C ILE A 91 2.05 7.29 -6.32
N GLN A 92 2.45 6.11 -6.79
CA GLN A 92 1.60 4.91 -6.76
C GLN A 92 1.24 4.48 -5.33
N ILE A 93 2.20 4.51 -4.40
CA ILE A 93 1.99 4.10 -3.00
C ILE A 93 1.09 5.12 -2.28
N THR A 94 1.34 6.41 -2.47
CA THR A 94 0.61 7.49 -1.78
C THR A 94 -0.72 7.83 -2.45
N ARG A 95 -0.90 7.48 -3.72
CA ARG A 95 -1.98 7.93 -4.61
C ARG A 95 -2.06 9.45 -4.73
N ALA A 96 -0.92 10.13 -4.64
CA ALA A 96 -0.87 11.57 -4.88
C ALA A 96 -1.24 11.88 -6.33
N GLU A 97 -1.99 12.97 -6.56
CA GLU A 97 -2.33 13.41 -7.92
C GLU A 97 -1.09 13.87 -8.68
N ARG A 98 -0.13 14.48 -7.95
CA ARG A 98 1.12 15.04 -8.46
C ARG A 98 2.23 14.90 -7.43
N GLY A 99 3.46 14.70 -7.90
CA GLY A 99 4.66 14.62 -7.08
C GLY A 99 5.85 15.33 -7.75
N PHE A 100 6.68 15.96 -6.93
CA PHE A 100 7.86 16.72 -7.37
C PHE A 100 9.09 16.30 -6.57
N LEU A 101 10.23 16.18 -7.26
CA LEU A 101 11.53 15.98 -6.65
C LEU A 101 12.44 17.14 -7.06
N MET A 102 13.03 17.77 -6.06
CA MET A 102 13.93 18.91 -6.24
C MET A 102 15.31 18.56 -5.71
N LEU A 103 16.35 18.95 -6.45
CA LEU A 103 17.72 18.92 -5.99
C LEU A 103 18.24 20.34 -5.81
N GLN A 104 19.08 20.53 -4.82
CA GLN A 104 19.86 21.75 -4.64
C GLN A 104 21.23 21.50 -5.27
N ASP A 105 21.66 22.38 -6.17
CA ASP A 105 23.01 22.33 -6.71
C ASP A 105 24.04 22.97 -5.75
N ASP A 106 25.32 22.88 -6.11
CA ASP A 106 26.43 23.38 -5.29
C ASP A 106 26.36 24.91 -5.07
N ASP A 107 25.69 25.65 -5.96
CA ASP A 107 25.45 27.09 -5.85
C ASP A 107 24.25 27.42 -4.95
N GLY A 108 23.59 26.39 -4.41
CA GLY A 108 22.42 26.52 -3.55
C GLY A 108 21.10 26.74 -4.30
N VAL A 109 21.10 26.65 -5.63
CA VAL A 109 19.92 26.81 -6.46
C VAL A 109 19.10 25.52 -6.47
N ILE A 110 17.82 25.65 -6.14
CA ILE A 110 16.88 24.53 -6.15
C ILE A 110 16.31 24.37 -7.56
N LYS A 111 16.47 23.18 -8.14
CA LYS A 111 15.94 22.80 -9.45
C LYS A 111 14.98 21.62 -9.29
N VAL A 112 13.89 21.65 -10.03
CA VAL A 112 12.96 20.53 -10.13
C VAL A 112 13.57 19.53 -11.11
N GLU A 113 14.01 18.38 -10.61
CA GLU A 113 14.58 17.31 -11.44
C GLU A 113 13.49 16.38 -11.96
N VAL A 114 12.42 16.18 -11.19
CA VAL A 114 11.32 15.29 -11.56
C VAL A 114 9.98 15.93 -11.19
N ALA A 115 9.06 15.95 -12.15
CA ALA A 115 7.66 16.34 -11.95
C ALA A 115 6.75 15.30 -12.62
N ARG A 116 5.87 14.68 -11.84
CA ARG A 116 5.04 13.54 -12.29
C ARG A 116 3.61 13.69 -11.80
N ASN A 117 2.65 13.22 -12.59
CA ASN A 117 1.27 13.05 -12.16
C ASN A 117 0.95 11.56 -11.90
N LEU A 118 -0.28 11.30 -11.47
CA LEU A 118 -0.78 9.94 -11.22
C LEU A 118 -0.71 9.03 -12.47
N ASP A 119 -0.83 9.61 -13.66
CA ASP A 119 -0.72 8.90 -14.94
C ASP A 119 0.74 8.70 -15.42
N GLN A 120 1.72 8.99 -14.56
CA GLN A 120 3.17 8.88 -14.85
C GLN A 120 3.65 9.76 -16.01
N GLN A 121 2.91 10.82 -16.33
CA GLN A 121 3.30 11.80 -17.32
C GLN A 121 4.26 12.81 -16.68
N THR A 122 5.32 13.14 -17.41
CA THR A 122 6.22 14.22 -17.04
C THR A 122 5.51 15.55 -17.24
N LEU A 123 5.53 16.40 -16.23
CA LEU A 123 4.92 17.72 -16.31
C LEU A 123 5.97 18.80 -16.65
N GLY A 124 5.58 19.86 -17.37
CA GLY A 124 6.50 20.91 -17.82
C GLY A 124 6.91 21.87 -16.71
N SER A 125 8.19 22.23 -16.64
CA SER A 125 8.79 23.06 -15.56
C SER A 125 8.11 24.42 -15.31
N GLU A 126 7.39 24.96 -16.29
CA GLU A 126 6.69 26.26 -16.22
C GLU A 126 5.26 26.18 -15.63
N GLU A 127 4.67 25.00 -15.47
CA GLU A 127 3.28 24.84 -15.00
C GLU A 127 3.12 24.95 -13.46
N PHE A 128 4.17 25.37 -12.73
CA PHE A 128 4.26 25.08 -11.29
C PHE A 128 4.39 26.28 -10.37
N ALA A 129 3.36 26.45 -9.52
CA ALA A 129 3.43 27.21 -8.28
C ALA A 129 3.57 26.23 -7.11
N PHE A 130 4.76 26.13 -6.51
CA PHE A 130 4.98 25.46 -5.24
C PHE A 130 5.35 26.49 -4.17
N SER A 131 4.99 26.18 -2.92
CA SER A 131 5.23 27.09 -1.79
C SER A 131 6.70 27.15 -1.43
N ARG A 132 7.37 28.24 -1.81
CA ARG A 132 8.80 28.46 -1.49
C ARG A 132 9.07 28.50 0.01
N SER A 133 8.12 28.95 0.82
CA SER A 133 8.26 28.99 2.28
C SER A 133 8.29 27.57 2.86
N ILE A 134 7.43 26.67 2.37
CA ILE A 134 7.42 25.26 2.79
C ILE A 134 8.68 24.56 2.30
N THR A 135 9.06 24.73 1.03
CA THR A 135 10.30 24.15 0.49
C THR A 135 11.52 24.59 1.30
N ASN A 136 11.63 25.89 1.59
CA ASN A 136 12.75 26.43 2.37
C ASN A 136 12.73 25.95 3.84
N TYR A 137 11.54 25.83 4.45
CA TYR A 137 11.40 25.25 5.79
C TYR A 137 11.99 23.84 5.85
N VAL A 138 11.58 22.97 4.91
CA VAL A 138 12.02 21.57 4.86
C VAL A 138 13.51 21.47 4.56
N LEU A 139 14.04 22.30 3.64
CA LEU A 139 15.47 22.34 3.33
C LEU A 139 16.33 22.73 4.53
N VAL A 140 15.93 23.76 5.27
CA VAL A 140 16.71 24.26 6.40
C VAL A 140 16.62 23.34 7.62
N ARG A 141 15.44 22.75 7.88
CA ARG A 141 15.20 21.97 9.10
C ARG A 141 15.34 20.46 8.93
N GLY A 142 15.24 19.94 7.70
CA GLY A 142 15.22 18.51 7.44
C GLY A 142 13.98 17.79 7.95
N GLU A 143 12.93 18.52 8.32
CA GLU A 143 11.70 17.97 8.90
C GLU A 143 10.57 17.92 7.85
N PRO A 144 9.81 16.81 7.77
CA PRO A 144 8.67 16.71 6.85
C PRO A 144 7.52 17.62 7.28
N VAL A 145 6.81 18.20 6.28
CA VAL A 145 5.62 19.04 6.50
C VAL A 145 4.41 18.41 5.80
N LEU A 146 3.33 18.23 6.54
CA LEU A 146 2.01 17.86 6.02
C LEU A 146 1.05 19.03 6.24
N THR A 147 0.44 19.52 5.18
CA THR A 147 -0.55 20.60 5.25
C THR A 147 -1.77 20.27 4.40
N THR A 148 -2.93 20.77 4.83
CA THR A 148 -4.21 20.66 4.11
C THR A 148 -4.50 21.89 3.24
N ASN A 149 -3.68 22.95 3.35
CA ASN A 149 -3.74 24.14 2.51
C ASN A 149 -2.34 24.80 2.45
N ALA A 150 -1.81 25.03 1.25
CA ALA A 150 -0.45 25.49 1.00
C ALA A 150 -0.42 26.61 -0.02
#